data_AF-A0A918YT80-F1
#
_entry.id   AF-A0A918YT80-F1
#
_cell.length_a   1.000
_cell.length_b   1.000
_cell.length_c   1.000
_cell.angle_alpha   90.00
_cell.angle_beta   90.00
_cell.angle_gamma   90.00
#
_symmetry.space_group_name_H-M   'P 1'
#
loop_
_entity.id
_entity.type
_entity.pdbx_description
1 polymer ?
#
loop_
_entity_poly.entity_id
_entity_poly.type
_entity_poly.pdbx_seq_one_letter_code
_entity_poly.pdbx_strand_id
1 'polypeptide(L)'
;MPAAPISVRGGVMYPVDEPATAWSLALWLVCHATALHATSVAFAGRQWSSAKSDQGWTRTSATAPAPASGETSTVAVMVMNEPP
;
A
#
# COMPACT_ATOMS: atom_id res chain seq x y z
N MET A 1 -8.82 17.64 -4.08
CA MET A 1 -9.00 16.77 -5.26
C MET A 1 -8.17 15.54 -4.96
N PRO A 2 -8.72 14.31 -4.91
CA PRO A 2 -7.88 13.15 -4.62
C PRO A 2 -6.81 13.07 -5.71
N ALA A 3 -5.55 12.99 -5.30
CA ALA A 3 -4.45 12.85 -6.23
C ALA A 3 -4.62 11.52 -7.00
N ALA A 4 -4.41 11.57 -8.32
CA ALA A 4 -4.63 10.42 -9.19
C ALA A 4 -3.68 9.27 -8.81
N PRO A 5 -4.12 8.01 -8.92
CA PRO A 5 -3.24 6.87 -8.71
C PRO A 5 -2.09 6.89 -9.71
N ILE A 6 -0.89 6.60 -9.23
CA ILE A 6 0.34 6.57 -10.02
C ILE A 6 0.64 5.09 -10.33
N SER A 7 0.55 4.69 -11.60
CA SER A 7 0.99 3.37 -12.01
C SER A 7 2.52 3.28 -11.98
N VAL A 8 3.05 2.32 -11.24
CA VAL A 8 4.48 1.99 -11.19
C VAL A 8 4.71 0.61 -11.79
N ARG A 9 5.94 0.29 -12.21
CA ARG A 9 6.23 -1.07 -12.70
C ARG A 9 5.91 -2.08 -11.60
N GLY A 10 4.92 -2.95 -11.85
CA GLY A 10 4.47 -3.98 -10.92
C GLY A 10 3.50 -3.51 -9.83
N GLY A 11 2.88 -2.33 -9.96
CA GLY A 11 1.97 -1.84 -8.93
C GLY A 11 1.28 -0.51 -9.20
N VAL A 12 0.52 -0.05 -8.22
CA VAL A 12 -0.17 1.24 -8.20
C VAL A 12 0.08 1.93 -6.87
N MET A 13 0.48 3.20 -6.91
CA MET A 13 0.59 4.07 -5.74
C MET A 13 -0.63 4.99 -5.66
N TYR A 14 -1.24 5.04 -4.49
CA TYR A 14 -2.37 5.91 -4.16
C TYR A 14 -1.90 7.01 -3.21
N PRO A 15 -1.66 8.24 -3.72
CA PRO A 15 -1.43 9.40 -2.87
C PRO A 15 -2.74 9.80 -2.17
N VAL A 16 -2.71 9.86 -0.85
CA VAL A 16 -3.85 10.20 0.01
C VAL A 16 -3.39 11.27 1.00
N ASP A 17 -4.02 12.44 0.96
CA ASP A 17 -3.61 13.54 1.85
C ASP A 17 -3.88 13.26 3.32
N GLU A 18 -4.90 12.43 3.61
CA GLU A 18 -5.31 12.14 4.98
C GLU A 18 -4.81 10.76 5.47
N PRO A 19 -4.01 10.69 6.55
CA PRO A 19 -3.42 9.44 7.02
C PRO A 19 -4.47 8.42 7.48
N ALA A 20 -5.61 8.87 8.01
CA ALA A 20 -6.73 8.01 8.37
C ALA A 20 -7.33 7.32 7.15
N THR A 21 -7.55 8.08 6.07
CA THR A 21 -8.07 7.55 4.80
C THR A 21 -7.07 6.58 4.17
N ALA A 22 -5.77 6.90 4.22
CA ALA A 22 -4.71 6.05 3.71
C ALA A 22 -4.67 4.69 4.45
N TRP A 23 -4.88 4.71 5.77
CA TRP A 23 -4.96 3.50 6.58
C TRP A 23 -6.21 2.66 6.27
N SER A 24 -7.38 3.29 6.14
CA SER A 24 -8.60 2.59 5.74
C SER A 24 -8.48 1.95 4.36
N LEU A 25 -7.88 2.65 3.40
CA LEU A 25 -7.61 2.11 2.06
C LEU A 25 -6.64 0.92 2.12
N ALA A 26 -5.58 1.04 2.92
CA ALA A 26 -4.61 -0.03 3.12
C ALA A 26 -5.28 -1.30 3.70
N LEU A 27 -6.16 -1.16 4.70
CA LEU A 27 -6.93 -2.27 5.25
C LEU A 27 -7.92 -2.86 4.25
N TRP A 28 -8.61 -2.00 3.49
CA TRP A 28 -9.52 -2.44 2.43
C TRP A 28 -8.80 -3.27 1.36
N LEU A 29 -7.61 -2.82 0.95
CA LEU A 29 -6.74 -3.53 -0.01
C LEU A 29 -6.28 -4.88 0.53
N VAL A 30 -5.94 -4.98 1.82
CA VAL A 30 -5.59 -6.25 2.47
C VAL A 30 -6.78 -7.21 2.48
N CYS A 31 -7.99 -6.73 2.81
CA CYS A 31 -9.21 -7.55 2.77
C CYS A 31 -9.56 -8.02 1.35
N HIS A 32 -9.29 -7.20 0.33
CA HIS A 32 -9.60 -7.51 -1.08
C HIS A 32 -8.38 -8.02 -1.85
N ALA A 33 -7.25 -8.29 -1.20
CA ALA A 33 -6.00 -8.65 -1.86
C ALA A 33 -6.14 -9.92 -2.69
N THR A 34 -6.91 -10.89 -2.20
CA THR A 34 -7.18 -12.15 -2.91
C THR A 34 -7.99 -11.94 -4.19
N ALA A 35 -8.94 -11.01 -4.18
CA ALA A 35 -9.76 -10.68 -5.36
C ALA A 35 -8.99 -9.80 -6.37
N LEU A 36 -8.05 -9.00 -5.89
CA LEU A 36 -7.22 -8.08 -6.70
C LEU A 36 -5.87 -8.70 -7.12
N HIS A 37 -5.59 -9.94 -6.73
CA HIS A 37 -4.26 -10.57 -6.84
C HIS A 37 -3.11 -9.70 -6.28
N ALA A 38 -3.42 -8.87 -5.28
CA ALA A 38 -2.41 -8.03 -4.64
C ALA A 38 -1.51 -8.89 -3.77
N THR A 39 -0.20 -8.86 -4.03
CA THR A 39 0.77 -9.68 -3.31
C THR A 39 1.50 -8.91 -2.23
N SER A 40 1.53 -7.58 -2.32
CA SER A 40 2.08 -6.73 -1.27
C SER A 40 1.42 -5.36 -1.22
N VAL A 41 1.22 -4.85 -0.01
CA VAL A 41 0.71 -3.51 0.27
C VAL A 41 1.71 -2.84 1.20
N ALA A 42 2.23 -1.68 0.82
CA ALA A 42 3.14 -0.88 1.64
C ALA A 42 2.51 0.46 2.01
N PHE A 43 2.56 0.79 3.30
CA PHE A 43 2.03 2.02 3.87
C PHE A 43 2.90 2.48 5.04
N ALA A 44 3.36 3.74 5.00
CA ALA A 44 4.06 4.39 6.12
C ALA A 44 5.17 3.54 6.77
N GLY A 45 6.04 2.90 5.96
CA GLY A 45 7.13 2.03 6.44
C GLY A 45 6.68 0.66 6.98
N ARG A 46 5.43 0.28 6.74
CA ARG A 46 4.89 -1.06 7.02
C ARG A 46 4.52 -1.71 5.70
N GLN A 47 4.81 -3.00 5.57
CA GLN A 47 4.48 -3.80 4.41
C GLN A 47 3.69 -5.03 4.85
N TRP A 48 2.54 -5.20 4.22
CA TRP A 48 1.77 -6.43 4.23
C TRP A 48 2.08 -7.24 2.97
N SER A 49 2.03 -8.57 3.08
CA SER A 49 2.17 -9.46 1.93
C SER A 49 1.21 -10.63 2.05
N SER A 50 0.59 -11.01 0.92
CA SER A 50 -0.34 -12.14 0.88
C SER A 50 0.33 -13.46 1.25
N ALA A 51 1.60 -13.65 0.84
CA ALA A 51 2.41 -14.83 1.19
C ALA A 51 2.70 -14.95 2.69
N LYS A 52 2.57 -13.84 3.44
CA LYS A 52 2.73 -13.78 4.89
C LYS A 52 1.51 -13.14 5.54
N SER A 53 0.32 -13.44 5.02
CA SER A 53 -0.93 -12.87 5.56
C SER A 53 -1.08 -13.16 7.06
N ASP A 54 -0.62 -14.33 7.52
CA ASP A 54 -0.64 -14.72 8.95
C ASP A 54 0.32 -13.90 9.83
N GLN A 55 1.36 -13.29 9.25
CA GLN A 55 2.29 -12.42 9.99
C GLN A 55 1.80 -10.96 10.06
N GLY A 56 0.76 -10.62 9.29
CA GLY A 56 0.19 -9.27 9.26
C GLY A 56 1.13 -8.22 8.68
N TRP A 57 1.12 -7.03 9.27
CA TRP A 57 1.93 -5.89 8.83
C TRP A 57 3.37 -6.01 9.36
N THR A 58 4.32 -6.28 8.48
CA THR A 58 5.75 -6.28 8.82
C THR A 58 6.32 -4.86 8.73
N ARG A 59 7.19 -4.47 9.66
CA ARG A 59 7.93 -3.20 9.54
C ARG A 59 9.07 -3.40 8.55
N THR A 60 9.03 -2.71 7.43
CA THR A 60 10.16 -2.71 6.49
C THR A 60 11.15 -1.65 6.96
N SER A 61 12.39 -2.05 7.25
CA SER A 61 13.48 -1.15 7.67
C SER A 61 13.93 -0.17 6.59
N ALA A 62 13.29 -0.17 5.42
CA ALA A 62 13.44 0.89 4.45
C ALA A 62 12.79 2.15 5.03
N THR A 63 13.63 3.03 5.54
CA THR A 63 13.38 4.41 5.97
C THR A 63 12.58 5.18 4.91
N ALA A 64 11.28 4.91 4.79
CA ALA A 64 10.34 5.90 4.29
C ALA A 64 10.12 6.85 5.46
N PRO A 65 10.49 8.14 5.36
CA PRO A 65 10.20 9.08 6.42
C PRO A 65 8.70 8.99 6.74
N ALA A 66 8.38 8.87 8.03
CA ALA A 66 7.00 9.08 8.46
C ALA A 66 6.59 10.45 7.90
N PRO A 67 5.46 10.56 7.18
CA PRO A 67 5.04 11.86 6.66
C PRO A 67 4.97 12.82 7.86
N ALA A 68 5.73 13.90 7.81
CA ALA A 68 5.57 14.97 8.78
C ALA A 68 4.12 15.44 8.69
N SER A 69 3.51 15.85 9.80
CA SER A 69 2.11 16.30 9.85
C SER A 69 1.87 17.41 8.81
N GLY A 70 1.41 17.05 7.61
CA GLY A 70 1.34 17.94 6.43
C GLY A 70 1.82 17.32 5.11
N GLU A 71 2.53 16.19 5.12
CA GLU A 71 2.95 15.46 3.91
C GLU A 71 1.93 14.41 3.49
N THR A 72 1.58 14.42 2.19
CA THR A 72 0.67 13.46 1.55
C THR A 72 1.11 12.04 1.84
N SER A 73 0.23 11.26 2.49
CA SER A 73 0.48 9.86 2.81
C SER A 73 0.29 9.01 1.56
N THR A 74 1.29 8.18 1.20
CA THR A 74 1.21 7.34 0.00
C THR A 74 0.99 5.88 0.38
N VAL A 75 -0.05 5.26 -0.19
CA VAL A 75 -0.28 3.81 -0.11
C VAL A 75 0.25 3.19 -1.41
N ALA A 76 1.30 2.38 -1.32
CA ALA A 76 1.81 1.65 -2.46
C ALA A 76 1.25 0.23 -2.47
N VAL A 77 0.68 -0.19 -3.59
CA VAL A 77 0.23 -1.57 -3.83
C VAL A 77 1.10 -2.17 -4.91
N MET A 78 1.68 -3.33 -4.64
CA MET A 78 2.29 -4.17 -5.66
C MET A 78 1.32 -5.30 -6.02
N VAL A 79 1.03 -5.39 -7.31
CA VAL A 79 0.24 -6.46 -7.92
C VAL A 79 1.19 -7.23 -8.82
N MET A 80 1.45 -8.50 -8.52
CA MET A 80 2.14 -9.36 -9.49
C MET A 80 1.14 -9.64 -10.61
N ASN A 81 1.30 -8.92 -11.72
CA ASN A 81 0.66 -9.24 -12.98
C ASN A 81 1.50 -10.35 -13.64
N GLU A 82 1.10 -11.61 -13.49
CA GLU A 82 1.58 -12.67 -14.38
C GLU A 82 0.58 -12.77 -15.56
N PRO A 83 1.00 -12.51 -16.81
CA PRO A 83 0.17 -12.84 -17.97
C PRO A 83 0.34 -14.34 -18.33
N PRO A 84 -0.71 -14.99 -18.85
CA PRO A 84 -0.73 -16.41 -19.19
C PRO A 84 0.15 -16.80 -20.40
#